data_AF-A0A9E1R7A1-F1
#
_entry.id   AF-A0A9E1R7A1-F1
#
_cell.length_a   1.000
_cell.length_b   1.000
_cell.length_c   1.000
_cell.angle_alpha   90.00
_cell.angle_beta   90.00
_cell.angle_gamma   90.00
#
_symmetry.space_group_name_H-M   'P 1'
#
loop_
_entity.id
_entity.type
_entity.pdbx_description
1 polymer ?
#
loop_
_entity_poly.entity_id
_entity_poly.type
_entity_poly.pdbx_seq_one_letter_code
_entity_poly.pdbx_strand_id
1 'polypeptide(L)'
;MELVNDDMRKKFLAWQCLVRQRAMRVGDGRPTDGMRPSVSLVDGQNFSESVTLLLIHISPSEDIAQFRHLARKTHDPADRYKAAIKFLSSTYYQRANEFSDQLTGSFSSNSLLARALSASGACMLDFTQFGSRFKMECHVQLLKSDSEPYQATYWHNALFNPRIPPDLTVLGFTPRWDSATLEEGLRVS
;
A
#
# COMPACT_ATOMS: atom_id res chain seq x y z
N MET A 1 5.03 -18.01 19.66
CA MET A 1 3.95 -17.41 18.86
C MET A 1 4.33 -15.98 18.45
N GLU A 2 4.63 -15.09 19.39
CA GLU A 2 5.08 -13.71 19.08
C GLU A 2 6.34 -13.64 18.18
N LEU A 3 7.36 -14.48 18.43
CA LEU A 3 8.58 -14.51 17.60
C LEU A 3 8.33 -14.94 16.15
N VAL A 4 7.34 -15.82 15.91
CA VAL A 4 6.99 -16.29 14.56
C VAL A 4 6.21 -15.21 13.81
N ASN A 5 5.30 -14.52 14.51
CA ASN A 5 4.56 -13.39 13.96
C ASN A 5 5.50 -12.23 13.56
N ASP A 6 6.53 -11.97 14.39
CA ASP A 6 7.54 -10.95 14.09
C ASP A 6 8.42 -11.32 12.88
N ASP A 7 8.78 -12.60 12.73
CA ASP A 7 9.49 -13.09 11.54
C ASP A 7 8.66 -12.94 10.25
N MET A 8 7.38 -13.32 10.29
CA MET A 8 6.47 -13.18 9.16
C MET A 8 6.30 -11.72 8.75
N ARG A 9 6.11 -10.82 9.73
CA ARG A 9 6.06 -9.37 9.51
C ARG A 9 7.31 -8.86 8.81
N LYS A 10 8.51 -9.21 9.32
CA LYS A 10 9.78 -8.76 8.74
C LYS A 10 9.96 -9.25 7.31
N LYS A 11 9.61 -10.52 7.02
CA LYS A 11 9.64 -11.09 5.67
C LYS A 11 8.71 -10.34 4.72
N PHE A 12 7.48 -10.08 5.14
CA PHE A 12 6.52 -9.32 4.35
C PHE A 12 7.01 -7.90 4.04
N LEU A 13 7.49 -7.15 5.04
CA LEU A 13 7.99 -5.79 4.85
C LEU A 13 9.21 -5.74 3.92
N ALA A 14 10.17 -6.65 4.09
CA ALA A 14 11.32 -6.76 3.21
C ALA A 14 10.90 -7.05 1.76
N TRP A 15 9.96 -7.98 1.57
CA TRP A 15 9.41 -8.31 0.27
C TRP A 15 8.65 -7.13 -0.37
N GLN A 16 7.78 -6.46 0.37
CA GLN A 16 7.04 -5.27 -0.10
C GLN A 16 7.97 -4.11 -0.48
N CYS A 17 9.07 -3.92 0.25
CA CYS A 17 10.11 -2.95 -0.09
C CYS A 17 10.82 -3.31 -1.39
N LEU A 18 11.21 -4.58 -1.57
CA LEU A 18 11.84 -5.06 -2.81
C LEU A 18 10.92 -4.87 -4.03
N VAL A 19 9.63 -5.22 -3.91
CA VAL A 19 8.62 -5.05 -4.95
C VAL A 19 8.52 -3.58 -5.36
N ARG A 20 8.36 -2.67 -4.39
CA ARG A 20 8.23 -1.23 -4.65
C ARG A 20 9.52 -0.60 -5.18
N GLN A 21 10.68 -1.00 -4.68
CA GLN A 21 11.96 -0.53 -5.18
C GLN A 21 12.15 -0.89 -6.66
N ARG A 22 11.80 -2.12 -7.06
CA ARG A 22 11.83 -2.54 -8.47
C ARG A 22 10.83 -1.73 -9.31
N ALA A 23 9.60 -1.57 -8.83
CA ALA A 23 8.60 -0.76 -9.53
C ALA A 23 9.11 0.67 -9.80
N MET A 24 9.74 1.31 -8.81
CA MET A 24 10.26 2.68 -8.96
C MET A 24 11.52 2.79 -9.82
N ARG A 25 12.39 1.77 -9.83
CA ARG A 25 13.68 1.83 -10.55
C ARG A 25 13.59 1.37 -12.00
N VAL A 26 12.76 0.37 -12.29
CA VAL A 26 12.70 -0.25 -13.63
C VAL A 26 11.27 -0.36 -14.18
N GLY A 27 10.24 -0.13 -13.37
CA GLY A 27 8.83 -0.21 -13.77
C GLY A 27 8.16 1.15 -13.98
N ASP A 28 8.95 2.23 -14.13
CA ASP A 28 8.46 3.61 -14.24
C ASP A 28 7.49 4.03 -13.13
N GLY A 29 7.58 3.40 -11.96
CA GLY A 29 6.69 3.60 -10.80
C GLY A 29 5.26 3.07 -10.96
N ARG A 30 4.99 2.25 -11.96
CA ARG A 30 3.70 1.58 -12.10
C ARG A 30 3.54 0.50 -11.02
N PRO A 31 2.39 0.44 -10.32
CA PRO A 31 2.13 -0.62 -9.36
C PRO A 31 2.16 -2.01 -10.01
N THR A 32 2.91 -2.93 -9.42
CA THR A 32 2.98 -4.35 -9.83
C THR A 32 1.97 -5.20 -9.04
N ASP A 33 1.85 -6.49 -9.37
CA ASP A 33 0.90 -7.41 -8.72
C ASP A 33 1.15 -7.53 -7.21
N GLY A 34 2.43 -7.51 -6.79
CA GLY A 34 2.79 -7.50 -5.36
C GLY A 34 2.37 -6.23 -4.60
N MET A 35 1.96 -5.17 -5.29
CA MET A 35 1.39 -3.95 -4.70
C MET A 35 -0.15 -3.93 -4.81
N ARG A 36 -0.73 -4.90 -5.52
CA ARG A 36 -2.13 -4.96 -5.93
C ARG A 36 -2.77 -6.28 -5.50
N PRO A 37 -2.92 -6.54 -4.18
CA PRO A 37 -3.53 -7.77 -3.72
C PRO A 37 -4.96 -7.93 -4.23
N SER A 38 -5.36 -9.18 -4.40
CA SER A 38 -6.77 -9.54 -4.46
C SER A 38 -7.39 -9.37 -3.07
N VAL A 39 -8.65 -8.94 -3.02
CA VAL A 39 -9.37 -8.67 -1.77
C VAL A 39 -10.62 -9.54 -1.71
N SER A 40 -10.83 -10.18 -0.56
CA SER A 40 -12.11 -10.83 -0.25
C SER A 40 -12.58 -10.49 1.16
N LEU A 41 -13.88 -10.53 1.37
CA LEU A 41 -14.44 -10.52 2.71
C LEU A 41 -14.07 -11.83 3.44
N VAL A 42 -14.02 -11.77 4.76
CA VAL A 42 -13.64 -12.93 5.59
C VAL A 42 -14.65 -14.08 5.47
N ASP A 43 -15.91 -13.77 5.14
CA ASP A 43 -16.97 -14.75 4.86
C ASP A 43 -16.83 -15.45 3.49
N GLY A 44 -15.77 -15.15 2.74
CA GLY A 44 -15.47 -15.77 1.45
C GLY A 44 -16.11 -15.08 0.25
N GLN A 45 -16.84 -13.98 0.43
CA GLN A 45 -17.27 -13.15 -0.70
C GLN A 45 -16.05 -12.49 -1.36
N ASN A 46 -15.76 -12.89 -2.59
CA ASN A 46 -14.63 -12.39 -3.34
C ASN A 46 -15.02 -11.15 -4.15
N PHE A 47 -14.14 -10.16 -4.16
CA PHE A 47 -14.21 -9.08 -5.14
C PHE A 47 -13.30 -9.41 -6.31
N SER A 48 -13.76 -9.15 -7.53
CA SER A 48 -12.96 -9.38 -8.75
C SER A 48 -11.84 -8.33 -8.94
N GLU A 49 -11.81 -7.29 -8.11
CA GLU A 49 -10.91 -6.15 -8.27
C GLU A 49 -9.71 -6.25 -7.32
N SER A 50 -8.50 -6.06 -7.88
CA SER A 50 -7.30 -5.83 -7.08
C SER A 50 -7.20 -4.36 -6.67
N VAL A 51 -6.76 -4.12 -5.43
CA VAL A 51 -6.62 -2.76 -4.88
C VAL A 51 -5.16 -2.38 -4.82
N THR A 52 -4.79 -1.18 -5.27
CA THR A 52 -3.40 -0.71 -5.09
C THR A 52 -3.19 -0.23 -3.66
N LEU A 53 -2.25 -0.84 -2.95
CA LEU A 53 -1.93 -0.49 -1.57
C LEU A 53 -0.55 0.14 -1.43
N LEU A 54 -0.47 1.17 -0.60
CA LEU A 54 0.77 1.84 -0.22
C LEU A 54 1.33 1.25 1.07
N LEU A 55 2.65 1.37 1.20
CA LEU A 55 3.40 1.08 2.42
C LEU A 55 3.86 2.42 3.00
N ILE A 56 3.59 2.67 4.28
CA ILE A 56 3.86 3.94 4.95
C ILE A 56 4.95 3.78 6.02
N HIS A 57 5.78 4.81 6.24
CA HIS A 57 6.74 4.80 7.34
C HIS A 57 6.02 4.81 8.71
N ILE A 58 6.70 4.31 9.75
CA ILE A 58 6.22 4.33 11.16
C ILE A 58 5.93 5.77 11.61
N SER A 59 6.71 6.73 11.11
CA SER A 59 6.56 8.16 11.39
C SER A 59 6.61 8.95 10.07
N PRO A 60 5.47 9.06 9.36
CA PRO A 60 5.46 9.55 7.98
C PRO A 60 5.43 11.08 7.86
N SER A 61 5.71 11.82 8.93
CA SER A 61 5.66 13.30 8.95
C SER A 61 6.62 13.94 7.94
N GLU A 62 7.84 13.39 7.81
CA GLU A 62 8.82 13.82 6.82
C GLU A 62 8.36 13.50 5.39
N ASP A 63 7.80 12.30 5.16
CA ASP A 63 7.22 11.92 3.88
C ASP A 63 6.09 12.85 3.47
N ILE A 64 5.17 13.15 4.39
CA ILE A 64 4.06 14.08 4.18
C ILE A 64 4.58 15.45 3.75
N ALA A 65 5.56 15.99 4.47
CA ALA A 65 6.15 17.29 4.15
C ALA A 65 6.80 17.28 2.76
N GLN A 66 7.56 16.23 2.45
CA GLN A 66 8.28 16.08 1.19
C GLN A 66 7.34 15.87 0.00
N PHE A 67 6.37 14.95 0.10
CA PHE A 67 5.38 14.71 -0.94
C PHE A 67 4.53 15.94 -1.20
N ARG A 68 4.09 16.63 -0.15
CA ARG A 68 3.35 17.89 -0.28
C ARG A 68 4.17 18.97 -0.98
N HIS A 69 5.45 19.09 -0.65
CA HIS A 69 6.36 20.03 -1.31
C HIS A 69 6.49 19.70 -2.81
N LEU A 70 6.77 18.45 -3.16
CA LEU A 70 6.87 17.99 -4.55
C LEU A 70 5.56 18.22 -5.32
N ALA A 71 4.41 17.93 -4.69
CA ALA A 71 3.11 18.07 -5.32
C ALA A 71 2.76 19.54 -5.63
N ARG A 72 3.17 20.47 -4.77
CA ARG A 72 2.90 21.92 -4.90
C ARG A 72 3.93 22.66 -5.74
N LYS A 73 5.14 22.13 -5.89
CA LYS A 73 6.25 22.78 -6.60
C LYS A 73 5.93 23.03 -8.08
N THR A 74 5.19 22.12 -8.71
CA THR A 74 4.79 22.25 -10.12
C THR A 74 3.38 21.75 -10.34
N HIS A 75 2.65 22.45 -11.21
CA HIS A 75 1.32 22.04 -11.65
C HIS A 75 1.39 21.07 -12.84
N ASP A 76 2.54 21.00 -13.53
CA ASP A 76 2.78 20.06 -14.62
C ASP A 76 2.81 18.61 -14.09
N PRO A 77 1.86 17.74 -14.52
CA PRO A 77 1.81 16.37 -14.07
C PRO A 77 3.06 15.55 -14.44
N ALA A 78 3.71 15.81 -15.57
CA ALA A 78 4.87 15.05 -16.03
C ALA A 78 6.10 15.35 -15.17
N ASP A 79 6.34 16.63 -14.87
CA ASP A 79 7.45 17.03 -13.99
C ASP A 79 7.25 16.51 -12.57
N ARG A 80 6.01 16.58 -12.06
CA ARG A 80 5.66 16.05 -10.73
C ARG A 80 5.89 14.54 -10.67
N TYR A 81 5.44 13.80 -11.69
CA TYR A 81 5.66 12.36 -11.82
C TYR A 81 7.15 12.03 -11.82
N LYS A 82 7.95 12.72 -12.64
CA LYS A 82 9.40 12.50 -12.73
C LYS A 82 10.11 12.77 -11.40
N ALA A 83 9.72 13.83 -10.70
CA ALA A 83 10.27 14.14 -9.38
C ALA A 83 9.91 13.06 -8.33
N ALA A 84 8.70 12.53 -8.38
CA ALA A 84 8.24 11.45 -7.52
C ALA A 84 9.04 10.15 -7.76
N ILE A 85 9.21 9.75 -9.03
CA ILE A 85 10.04 8.59 -9.39
C ILE A 85 11.47 8.79 -8.90
N LYS A 86 12.06 9.96 -9.13
CA LYS A 86 13.43 10.25 -8.67
C LYS A 86 13.56 10.11 -7.15
N PHE A 87 12.59 10.61 -6.39
CA PHE A 87 12.59 10.51 -4.93
C PHE A 87 12.42 9.05 -4.48
N LEU A 88 11.38 8.37 -4.93
CA LEU A 88 11.00 7.02 -4.46
C LEU A 88 11.93 5.91 -4.97
N SER A 89 12.64 6.11 -6.08
CA SER A 89 13.63 5.15 -6.61
C SER A 89 14.97 5.16 -5.87
N SER A 90 15.20 6.17 -5.02
CA SER A 90 16.47 6.37 -4.31
C SER A 90 16.64 5.39 -3.13
N THR A 91 16.68 5.89 -1.90
CA THR A 91 16.84 5.12 -0.66
C THR A 91 15.51 4.87 0.06
N TYR A 92 14.39 5.41 -0.45
CA TYR A 92 13.09 5.38 0.21
C TYR A 92 12.66 3.96 0.64
N TYR A 93 12.79 2.96 -0.24
CA TYR A 93 12.44 1.56 0.08
C TYR A 93 13.64 0.71 0.50
N GLN A 94 14.75 1.30 0.96
CA GLN A 94 15.97 0.56 1.29
C GLN A 94 15.91 -0.12 2.67
N ARG A 95 15.16 0.45 3.63
CA ARG A 95 15.15 0.01 5.03
C ARG A 95 13.75 -0.42 5.45
N ALA A 96 13.48 -1.72 5.35
CA ALA A 96 12.16 -2.28 5.64
C ALA A 96 11.69 -2.05 7.08
N ASN A 97 12.61 -1.91 8.03
CA ASN A 97 12.32 -1.67 9.44
C ASN A 97 11.86 -0.24 9.77
N GLU A 98 11.93 0.69 8.81
CA GLU A 98 11.41 2.05 8.95
C GLU A 98 9.91 2.13 8.59
N PHE A 99 9.35 1.07 8.00
CA PHE A 99 7.96 0.98 7.59
C PHE A 99 7.04 0.40 8.67
N SER A 100 5.83 0.97 8.75
CA SER A 100 4.72 0.40 9.49
C SER A 100 4.24 -0.88 8.81
N ASP A 101 3.61 -1.78 9.57
CA ASP A 101 2.87 -2.90 9.01
C ASP A 101 1.48 -2.52 8.47
N GLN A 102 0.98 -1.32 8.78
CA GLN A 102 -0.26 -0.85 8.19
C GLN A 102 -0.04 -0.46 6.72
N LEU A 103 -0.87 -1.05 5.84
CA LEU A 103 -1.00 -0.64 4.45
C LEU A 103 -2.17 0.32 4.30
N THR A 104 -2.15 1.15 3.26
CA THR A 104 -3.26 2.07 2.97
C THR A 104 -3.71 2.01 1.52
N GLY A 105 -5.01 2.16 1.30
CA GLY A 105 -5.62 2.17 -0.03
C GLY A 105 -6.51 3.38 -0.21
N SER A 106 -6.44 4.01 -1.39
CA SER A 106 -7.28 5.14 -1.76
C SER A 106 -8.43 4.70 -2.67
N PHE A 107 -9.65 5.09 -2.31
CA PHE A 107 -10.88 4.72 -3.00
C PHE A 107 -11.70 5.97 -3.32
N SER A 108 -12.51 5.90 -4.38
CA SER A 108 -13.55 6.91 -4.58
C SER A 108 -14.58 6.86 -3.45
N SER A 109 -15.15 8.00 -3.08
CA SER A 109 -16.25 8.11 -2.10
C SER A 109 -17.39 7.14 -2.33
N ASN A 110 -17.75 6.93 -3.60
CA ASN A 110 -18.87 6.09 -4.02
C ASN A 110 -18.50 4.61 -4.17
N SER A 111 -17.26 4.22 -3.87
CA SER A 111 -16.79 2.83 -3.99
C SER A 111 -17.65 1.89 -3.13
N LEU A 112 -18.32 0.95 -3.79
CA LEU A 112 -19.06 -0.13 -3.12
C LEU A 112 -18.10 -1.03 -2.33
N LEU A 113 -16.92 -1.30 -2.91
CA LEU A 113 -15.86 -2.07 -2.26
C LEU A 113 -15.42 -1.41 -0.96
N ALA A 114 -15.09 -0.11 -0.96
CA ALA A 114 -14.65 0.59 0.25
C ALA A 114 -15.72 0.57 1.35
N ARG A 115 -17.00 0.73 0.99
CA ARG A 115 -18.12 0.63 1.93
C ARG A 115 -18.25 -0.77 2.52
N ALA A 116 -18.18 -1.81 1.68
CA ALA A 116 -18.26 -3.19 2.14
C ALA A 116 -17.10 -3.56 3.07
N LEU A 117 -15.86 -3.20 2.72
CA LEU A 117 -14.68 -3.45 3.54
C LEU A 117 -14.76 -2.70 4.89
N SER A 118 -15.17 -1.43 4.87
CA SER A 118 -15.33 -0.64 6.09
C SER A 118 -16.45 -1.16 6.99
N ALA A 119 -17.55 -1.68 6.42
CA ALA A 119 -18.65 -2.25 7.20
C ALA A 119 -18.28 -3.61 7.81
N SER A 120 -17.50 -4.43 7.08
CA SER A 120 -16.98 -5.71 7.57
C SER A 120 -15.95 -5.52 8.69
N GLY A 121 -15.11 -4.48 8.61
CA GLY A 121 -14.04 -4.22 9.57
C GLY A 121 -12.85 -5.20 9.47
N ALA A 122 -12.94 -6.19 8.59
CA ALA A 122 -11.85 -7.10 8.25
C ALA A 122 -11.99 -7.61 6.81
N CYS A 123 -10.86 -7.98 6.21
CA CYS A 123 -10.79 -8.60 4.89
C CYS A 123 -9.58 -9.54 4.77
N MET A 124 -9.57 -10.37 3.74
CA MET A 124 -8.40 -11.14 3.33
C MET A 124 -7.66 -10.40 2.22
N LEU A 125 -6.34 -10.29 2.34
CA LEU A 125 -5.46 -9.81 1.28
C LEU A 125 -4.60 -10.95 0.77
N ASP A 126 -4.51 -11.07 -0.56
CA ASP A 126 -3.74 -12.10 -1.25
C ASP A 126 -2.81 -11.44 -2.27
N PHE A 127 -1.52 -11.40 -1.94
CA PHE A 127 -0.47 -10.79 -2.73
C PHE A 127 0.35 -11.86 -3.44
N THR A 128 0.69 -11.65 -4.72
CA THR A 128 1.59 -12.55 -5.45
C THR A 128 2.59 -11.76 -6.29
N GLN A 129 3.89 -12.05 -6.17
CA GLN A 129 4.96 -11.48 -7.00
C GLN A 129 6.26 -12.26 -6.78
N PHE A 130 7.07 -12.39 -7.84
CA PHE A 130 8.40 -13.03 -7.79
C PHE A 130 8.40 -14.48 -7.28
N GLY A 131 7.32 -15.23 -7.55
CA GLY A 131 7.19 -16.63 -7.11
C GLY A 131 6.87 -16.80 -5.62
N SER A 132 6.62 -15.69 -4.91
CA SER A 132 6.11 -15.69 -3.54
C SER A 132 4.64 -15.25 -3.51
N ARG A 133 3.87 -15.83 -2.60
CA ARG A 133 2.51 -15.40 -2.29
C ARG A 133 2.34 -15.22 -0.79
N PHE A 134 1.81 -14.06 -0.41
CA PHE A 134 1.44 -13.74 0.96
C PHE A 134 -0.08 -13.66 1.06
N LYS A 135 -0.67 -14.41 1.98
CA LYS A 135 -2.10 -14.33 2.27
C LYS A 135 -2.30 -14.04 3.76
N MET A 136 -3.11 -13.05 4.08
CA MET A 136 -3.31 -12.63 5.48
C MET A 136 -4.66 -11.96 5.67
N GLU A 137 -5.26 -12.18 6.84
CA GLU A 137 -6.38 -11.35 7.26
C GLU A 137 -5.87 -9.97 7.71
N CYS A 138 -6.61 -8.93 7.38
CA CYS A 138 -6.33 -7.57 7.79
C CYS A 138 -7.54 -6.99 8.50
N HIS A 139 -7.31 -6.30 9.61
CA HIS A 139 -8.29 -5.35 10.13
C HIS A 139 -8.39 -4.16 9.18
N VAL A 140 -9.62 -3.73 8.91
CA VAL A 140 -9.92 -2.61 8.02
C VAL A 140 -10.44 -1.45 8.85
N GLN A 141 -9.85 -0.27 8.66
CA GLN A 141 -10.26 0.96 9.33
C GLN A 141 -10.42 2.10 8.34
N LEU A 142 -11.51 2.88 8.46
CA LEU A 142 -11.63 4.17 7.80
C LEU A 142 -10.69 5.19 8.47
N LEU A 143 -9.77 5.76 7.68
CA LEU A 143 -8.81 6.72 8.20
C LEU A 143 -9.39 8.14 8.16
N LYS A 144 -9.22 8.87 9.26
CA LYS A 144 -9.61 10.28 9.34
C LYS A 144 -8.67 11.13 8.50
N SER A 145 -9.19 12.19 7.89
CA SER A 145 -8.41 13.05 7.00
C SER A 145 -7.28 13.80 7.70
N ASP A 146 -7.36 14.01 9.01
CA ASP A 146 -6.32 14.63 9.84
C ASP A 146 -5.25 13.65 10.35
N SER A 147 -5.44 12.34 10.15
CA SER A 147 -4.46 11.34 10.55
C SER A 147 -3.24 11.32 9.61
N GLU A 148 -2.05 11.04 10.17
CA GLU A 148 -0.83 10.98 9.37
C GLU A 148 -0.87 9.89 8.27
N PRO A 149 -1.36 8.66 8.51
CA PRO A 149 -1.51 7.65 7.45
C PRO A 149 -2.39 8.11 6.28
N TYR A 150 -3.48 8.85 6.56
CA TYR A 150 -4.31 9.45 5.52
C TYR A 150 -3.51 10.48 4.72
N GLN A 151 -2.86 11.43 5.40
CA GLN A 151 -2.11 12.50 4.76
C GLN A 151 -0.96 11.95 3.91
N ALA A 152 -0.22 10.96 4.41
CA ALA A 152 0.85 10.31 3.66
C ALA A 152 0.33 9.69 2.36
N THR A 153 -0.80 8.98 2.45
CA THR A 153 -1.48 8.35 1.30
C THR A 153 -1.96 9.38 0.29
N TYR A 154 -2.61 10.44 0.77
CA TYR A 154 -3.13 11.51 -0.06
C TYR A 154 -2.01 12.22 -0.83
N TRP A 155 -0.96 12.68 -0.11
CA TRP A 155 0.14 13.42 -0.74
C TRP A 155 0.99 12.54 -1.64
N HIS A 156 1.19 11.26 -1.30
CA HIS A 156 1.82 10.30 -2.21
C HIS A 156 1.03 10.20 -3.51
N ASN A 157 -0.28 9.96 -3.43
CA ASN A 157 -1.11 9.81 -4.63
C ASN A 157 -1.21 11.10 -5.44
N ALA A 158 -1.07 12.27 -4.82
CA ALA A 158 -1.07 13.56 -5.51
C ALA A 158 0.11 13.71 -6.48
N LEU A 159 1.20 12.99 -6.23
CA LEU A 159 2.36 12.96 -7.11
C LEU A 159 2.03 12.30 -8.45
N PHE A 160 1.19 11.27 -8.44
CA PHE A 160 0.93 10.42 -9.60
C PHE A 160 -0.43 10.67 -10.25
N ASN A 161 -1.41 11.13 -9.46
CA ASN A 161 -2.77 11.40 -9.93
C ASN A 161 -3.02 12.92 -9.96
N PRO A 162 -3.06 13.56 -11.15
CA PRO A 162 -3.36 14.99 -11.27
C PRO A 162 -4.81 15.35 -10.92
N ARG A 163 -5.71 14.38 -10.79
CA ARG A 163 -7.13 14.55 -10.49
C ARG A 163 -7.52 13.69 -9.30
N ILE A 164 -6.99 14.01 -8.12
CA ILE A 164 -7.48 13.39 -6.89
C ILE A 164 -8.92 13.88 -6.63
N PRO A 165 -9.89 12.97 -6.42
CA PRO A 165 -11.23 13.36 -6.01
C PRO A 165 -11.22 14.13 -4.68
N PRO A 166 -12.02 15.21 -4.54
CA PRO A 166 -12.09 15.98 -3.31
C PRO A 166 -12.63 15.16 -2.12
N ASP A 167 -13.35 14.09 -2.42
CA ASP A 167 -14.01 13.15 -1.51
C ASP A 167 -13.29 11.79 -1.48
N LEU A 168 -11.96 11.80 -1.46
CA LEU A 168 -11.15 10.59 -1.36
C LEU A 168 -11.37 9.87 -0.02
N THR A 169 -11.79 8.61 -0.10
CA THR A 169 -11.82 7.69 1.04
C THR A 169 -10.48 6.97 1.13
N VAL A 170 -9.87 6.94 2.32
CA VAL A 170 -8.67 6.14 2.57
C VAL A 170 -8.96 5.10 3.64
N LEU A 171 -8.67 3.84 3.33
CA LEU A 171 -8.74 2.74 4.27
C LEU A 171 -7.34 2.32 4.69
N GLY A 172 -7.19 2.02 5.97
CA GLY A 172 -6.02 1.35 6.54
C GLY A 172 -6.28 -0.15 6.67
N PHE A 173 -5.26 -0.94 6.36
CA PHE A 173 -5.26 -2.40 6.42
C PHE A 173 -4.12 -2.85 7.33
N THR A 174 -4.45 -3.34 8.53
CA THR A 174 -3.47 -3.81 9.51
C THR A 174 -3.47 -5.34 9.53
N PRO A 175 -2.39 -6.01 9.09
CA PRO A 175 -2.30 -7.46 9.08
C PRO A 175 -2.47 -8.11 10.45
N ARG A 176 -3.20 -9.23 10.49
CA ARG A 176 -3.21 -10.17 11.61
C ARG A 176 -2.17 -11.25 11.35
N TRP A 177 -0.98 -11.06 11.92
CA TRP A 177 0.20 -11.85 11.61
C TRP A 177 0.09 -13.34 11.98
N ASP A 178 -0.75 -13.67 12.95
CA ASP A 178 -1.06 -15.06 13.33
C ASP A 178 -1.84 -15.83 12.24
N SER A 179 -2.55 -15.11 11.36
CA SER A 179 -3.29 -15.66 10.22
C SER A 179 -2.49 -15.68 8.92
N ALA A 180 -1.29 -15.10 8.92
CA ALA A 180 -0.52 -14.88 7.70
C ALA A 180 0.18 -16.16 7.23
N THR A 181 0.08 -16.44 5.93
CA THR A 181 0.80 -17.53 5.26
C THR A 181 1.72 -16.99 4.18
N LEU A 182 2.83 -17.69 3.97
CA LEU A 182 3.80 -17.44 2.92
C LEU A 182 4.01 -18.74 2.13
N GLU A 183 3.73 -18.69 0.84
CA GLU A 183 4.06 -19.74 -0.13
C GLU A 183 5.20 -19.24 -1.02
N GLU A 184 6.24 -20.07 -1.20
CA GLU A 184 7.40 -19.76 -2.05
C GLU A 184 7.60 -20.82 -3.13
N GLY A 185 8.25 -20.44 -4.23
CA GLY A 185 8.52 -21.35 -5.34
C GLY A 185 7.31 -21.61 -6.24
N LEU A 186 6.33 -20.70 -6.24
CA LEU A 186 5.21 -20.76 -7.18
C LEU A 186 5.76 -20.69 -8.61
N ARG A 187 5.59 -21.79 -9.35
CA ARG A 187 5.83 -21.81 -10.79
C ARG A 187 4.74 -20.96 -11.43
N VAL A 188 5.11 -19.80 -11.94
CA VAL A 188 4.22 -19.02 -12.81
C VAL A 188 4.08 -19.85 -14.08
N SER A 189 2.93 -20.51 -14.23
CA SER A 189 2.53 -21.23 -15.44
C SER A 189 2.32 -20.29 -16.60
#